data_AF-A0A919A132-F1
#
_entry.id   AF-A0A919A132-F1
#
_cell.length_a   1.000
_cell.length_b   1.000
_cell.length_c   1.000
_cell.angle_alpha   90.00
_cell.angle_beta   90.00
_cell.angle_gamma   90.00
#
_symmetry.space_group_name_H-M   'P 1'
#
loop_
_entity.id
_entity.type
_entity.pdbx_description
1 polymer ?
#
loop_
_entity_poly.entity_id
_entity_poly.type
_entity_poly.pdbx_seq_one_letter_code
_entity_poly.pdbx_strand_id
1 'polypeptide(L)'
;MSIRGKAAVAAGVILLLSGCGSAPASPASDQVKASAQARETASVESGRYARENLRFIGKSPDDDSCLDAWNNLLPSEQKGLLYGTWMHACVDPATP
;
A
#
# COMPACT_ATOMS: atom_id res chain seq x y z
N MET A 1 13.18 49.82 15.45
CA MET A 1 13.29 49.96 13.98
C MET A 1 12.51 48.81 13.37
N SER A 2 11.26 48.99 12.92
CA SER A 2 10.81 49.64 11.67
C SER A 2 11.08 48.79 10.41
N ILE A 3 10.12 47.90 10.13
CA ILE A 3 9.39 47.64 8.87
C ILE A 3 10.12 47.98 7.55
N ARG A 4 10.23 46.99 6.66
CA ARG A 4 10.01 47.03 5.19
C ARG A 4 10.31 45.62 4.63
N GLY A 5 9.55 45.02 3.71
CA GLY A 5 8.71 45.62 2.69
C GLY A 5 7.40 44.88 2.39
N LYS A 6 6.48 45.66 1.83
CA LYS A 6 5.22 45.25 1.21
C LYS A 6 5.39 45.34 -0.31
N ALA A 7 4.68 44.48 -1.04
CA ALA A 7 3.87 44.76 -2.24
C ALA A 7 3.74 43.46 -3.06
N ALA A 8 2.63 43.06 -3.68
CA ALA A 8 1.24 43.49 -3.76
C ALA A 8 0.54 42.43 -4.66
N VAL A 9 -0.58 41.85 -4.23
CA VAL A 9 -1.96 42.06 -4.76
C VAL A 9 -2.40 41.06 -5.83
N ALA A 10 -3.43 40.29 -5.48
CA ALA A 10 -4.65 40.04 -6.27
C ALA A 10 -5.59 39.20 -5.37
N ALA A 11 -6.48 39.81 -4.57
CA ALA A 11 -7.82 40.22 -5.01
C ALA A 11 -8.47 39.17 -5.91
N GLY A 12 -9.29 38.30 -5.32
CA GLY A 12 -9.96 37.24 -6.05
C GLY A 12 -11.02 36.50 -5.25
N VAL A 13 -12.05 37.24 -4.83
CA VAL A 13 -13.40 36.74 -4.49
C VAL A 13 -13.54 35.94 -3.18
N ILE A 14 -13.86 36.68 -2.12
CA ILE A 14 -14.68 36.18 -1.01
C ILE A 14 -16.11 36.09 -1.54
N LEU A 15 -16.56 34.88 -1.89
CA LEU A 15 -17.98 34.56 -1.91
C LEU A 15 -18.30 33.82 -0.62
N LEU A 16 -18.99 34.53 0.26
CA LEU A 16 -19.65 34.02 1.44
C LEU A 16 -20.61 32.89 1.03
N LEU A 17 -20.22 31.64 1.25
CA LEU A 17 -21.18 30.59 1.59
C LEU A 17 -20.82 30.07 2.98
N SER A 18 -21.55 30.60 3.96
CA SER A 18 -21.77 29.96 5.25
C SER A 18 -22.33 28.56 5.01
N GLY A 19 -21.51 27.53 5.18
CA GLY A 19 -22.03 26.16 5.12
C GLY A 19 -20.97 25.10 4.89
N CYS A 20 -20.70 24.35 5.96
CA CYS A 20 -20.07 23.04 5.94
C CYS A 20 -18.58 23.04 5.61
N GLY A 21 -17.76 22.84 6.66
CA GLY A 21 -16.40 22.38 6.48
C GLY A 21 -16.43 21.13 5.61
N SER A 22 -15.82 21.23 4.43
CA SER A 22 -15.55 20.07 3.59
C SER A 22 -14.56 19.19 4.34
N ALA A 23 -15.08 18.35 5.22
CA ALA A 23 -14.41 17.11 5.59
C ALA A 23 -13.95 16.46 4.27
N PRO A 24 -12.72 15.92 4.21
CA PRO A 24 -12.24 15.26 3.02
C PRO A 24 -13.33 14.27 2.59
N ALA A 25 -13.84 14.42 1.36
CA ALA A 25 -14.83 13.51 0.81
C ALA A 25 -14.29 12.10 1.04
N SER A 26 -15.04 11.29 1.81
CA SER A 26 -14.64 9.91 2.09
C SER A 26 -14.27 9.27 0.76
N PRO A 27 -13.08 8.66 0.62
CA PRO A 27 -12.66 8.09 -0.65
C PRO A 27 -13.81 7.23 -1.15
N ALA A 28 -14.32 7.57 -2.35
CA ALA A 28 -15.50 6.91 -2.93
C ALA A 28 -15.30 5.40 -2.75
N SER A 29 -16.23 4.71 -2.08
CA SER A 29 -15.97 3.41 -1.43
C SER A 29 -15.33 2.36 -2.36
N ASP A 30 -15.57 2.51 -3.66
CA ASP A 30 -15.05 1.64 -4.72
C ASP A 30 -13.54 1.81 -4.92
N GLN A 31 -12.99 3.01 -4.74
CA GLN A 31 -11.55 3.24 -4.77
C GLN A 31 -10.85 2.53 -3.61
N VAL A 32 -11.46 2.52 -2.41
CA VAL A 32 -10.93 1.80 -1.25
C VAL A 32 -10.95 0.30 -1.51
N LYS A 33 -12.07 -0.24 -1.98
CA LYS A 33 -12.19 -1.66 -2.35
C LYS A 33 -11.19 -2.07 -3.43
N ALA A 34 -11.07 -1.29 -4.50
CA ALA A 34 -10.11 -1.55 -5.57
C ALA A 34 -8.67 -1.54 -5.05
N SER A 35 -8.33 -0.59 -4.17
CA SER A 35 -6.99 -0.52 -3.56
C SER A 35 -6.70 -1.69 -2.62
N ALA A 36 -7.70 -2.16 -1.86
CA ALA A 36 -7.57 -3.32 -1.00
C ALA A 36 -7.37 -4.60 -1.82
N GLN A 37 -8.18 -4.77 -2.87
CA GLN A 37 -8.08 -5.91 -3.77
C GLN A 37 -6.74 -5.93 -4.52
N ALA A 38 -6.22 -4.77 -4.94
CA ALA A 38 -4.90 -4.68 -5.55
C ALA A 38 -3.79 -5.16 -4.60
N ARG A 39 -3.87 -4.85 -3.30
CA ARG A 39 -2.92 -5.32 -2.29
C ARG A 39 -3.03 -6.82 -2.07
N GLU A 40 -4.24 -7.36 -2.00
CA GLU A 40 -4.45 -8.81 -1.90
C GLU A 40 -3.83 -9.54 -3.09
N THR A 41 -4.15 -9.13 -4.32
CA THR A 41 -3.58 -9.73 -5.54
C THR A 41 -2.05 -9.65 -5.54
N ALA A 42 -1.48 -8.48 -5.23
CA ALA A 42 -0.02 -8.32 -5.16
C ALA A 42 0.61 -9.23 -4.10
N SER A 43 -0.07 -9.43 -2.96
CA SER A 43 0.40 -10.32 -1.89
C SER A 43 0.43 -11.77 -2.33
N VAL A 44 -0.61 -12.23 -3.02
CA VAL A 44 -0.67 -13.59 -3.58
C VAL A 44 0.43 -13.80 -4.62
N GLU A 45 0.54 -12.89 -5.59
CA GLU A 45 1.52 -13.00 -6.68
C GLU A 45 2.94 -13.00 -6.15
N SER A 46 3.26 -12.09 -5.24
CA SER A 46 4.57 -12.01 -4.61
C SER A 46 4.90 -13.27 -3.78
N GLY A 47 3.92 -13.81 -3.03
CA GLY A 47 4.10 -15.05 -2.27
C GLY A 47 4.38 -16.26 -3.17
N ARG A 48 3.64 -16.39 -4.27
CA ARG A 48 3.87 -17.43 -5.29
C ARG A 48 5.25 -17.32 -5.92
N TYR A 49 5.68 -16.10 -6.23
CA TYR A 49 7.02 -15.87 -6.77
C TYR A 49 8.12 -16.27 -5.78
N ALA A 50 7.95 -15.95 -4.49
CA ALA A 50 8.88 -16.39 -3.44
C ALA A 50 8.95 -17.92 -3.35
N ARG A 51 7.80 -18.60 -3.41
CA ARG A 51 7.73 -20.07 -3.47
C ARG A 51 8.50 -20.65 -4.65
N GLU A 52 8.31 -20.08 -5.84
CA GLU A 52 9.01 -20.53 -7.05
C GLU A 52 10.52 -20.33 -6.92
N ASN A 53 10.96 -19.20 -6.37
CA ASN A 53 12.37 -18.95 -6.09
C ASN A 53 12.95 -19.93 -5.08
N LEU A 54 12.24 -20.23 -3.98
CA LEU A 54 12.65 -21.23 -3.00
C LEU A 54 12.86 -22.59 -3.68
N ARG A 55 11.91 -23.03 -4.51
CA ARG A 55 12.02 -24.27 -5.27
C ARG A 55 13.18 -24.24 -6.27
N PHE A 56 13.38 -23.11 -6.95
CA PHE A 56 14.46 -22.93 -7.91
C PHE A 56 15.85 -23.10 -7.27
N ILE A 57 16.01 -22.63 -6.03
CA ILE A 57 17.25 -22.80 -5.25
C ILE A 57 17.30 -24.12 -4.45
N GLY A 58 16.38 -25.06 -4.71
CA GLY A 58 16.33 -26.37 -4.06
C GLY A 58 15.85 -26.36 -2.61
N LYS A 59 15.19 -25.28 -2.17
CA LYS A 59 14.54 -25.21 -0.85
C LYS A 59 13.06 -25.59 -0.93
N SER A 60 12.56 -26.17 0.16
CA SER A 60 11.14 -26.39 0.35
C SER A 60 10.46 -25.07 0.74
N PRO A 61 9.29 -24.74 0.18
CA PRO A 61 8.50 -23.58 0.61
C PRO A 61 7.64 -23.93 1.82
N ASP A 62 8.28 -24.30 2.93
CA ASP A 62 7.61 -24.46 4.23
C ASP A 62 7.47 -23.11 4.96
N ASP A 63 6.74 -23.12 6.08
CA ASP A 63 6.46 -21.92 6.87
C ASP A 63 7.75 -21.16 7.25
N ASP A 64 8.78 -21.87 7.71
CA ASP A 64 10.04 -21.28 8.14
C ASP A 64 10.79 -20.65 6.97
N SER A 65 10.92 -21.37 5.84
CA SER A 65 11.60 -20.85 4.64
C SER A 65 10.86 -19.66 4.03
N CYS A 66 9.53 -19.68 4.04
CA CYS A 66 8.70 -18.57 3.58
C CYS A 66 8.79 -17.37 4.54
N LEU A 67 8.82 -17.59 5.86
CA LEU A 67 9.00 -16.53 6.85
C LEU A 67 10.37 -15.86 6.70
N ASP A 68 11.42 -16.63 6.50
CA ASP A 68 12.76 -16.10 6.20
C ASP A 68 12.74 -15.28 4.90
N ALA A 69 12.07 -15.75 3.86
CA ALA A 69 11.92 -15.00 2.61
C ALA A 69 11.16 -13.68 2.82
N TRP A 70 10.07 -13.68 3.61
CA TRP A 70 9.34 -12.45 3.98
C TRP A 70 10.22 -11.45 4.73
N ASN A 71 10.96 -11.93 5.73
CA ASN A 71 11.83 -11.08 6.56
C ASN A 71 12.99 -10.47 5.76
N ASN A 72 13.37 -11.09 4.64
CA ASN A 72 14.38 -10.58 3.72
C ASN A 72 13.84 -9.60 2.67
N LEU A 73 12.53 -9.40 2.57
CA LEU A 73 11.95 -8.36 1.71
C LEU A 73 12.36 -6.96 2.18
N LEU A 74 12.48 -6.02 1.25
CA LEU A 74 12.68 -4.62 1.61
C LEU A 74 11.47 -4.08 2.36
N PRO A 75 11.65 -3.18 3.34
CA PRO A 75 10.52 -2.58 4.06
C PRO A 75 9.50 -1.86 3.16
N SER A 76 9.94 -1.35 2.00
CA SER A 76 9.07 -0.75 0.99
C SER A 76 8.19 -1.77 0.27
N GLU A 77 8.68 -2.98 0.06
CA GLU A 77 7.93 -4.08 -0.56
C GLU A 77 6.88 -4.59 0.42
N GLN A 78 7.26 -4.82 1.69
CA GLN A 78 6.34 -5.29 2.73
C GLN A 78 5.14 -4.35 2.94
N LYS A 79 5.33 -3.03 2.85
CA LYS A 79 4.24 -2.03 3.01
C LYS A 79 3.10 -2.19 2.01
N GLY A 80 3.38 -2.75 0.83
CA GLY A 80 2.37 -2.99 -0.20
C GLY A 80 1.62 -4.32 -0.05
N LEU A 81 2.05 -5.16 0.88
CA LEU A 81 1.63 -6.56 0.96
C LEU A 81 0.95 -6.87 2.30
N LEU A 82 0.10 -7.89 2.28
CA LEU A 82 -0.59 -8.43 3.43
C LEU A 82 0.14 -9.70 3.85
N TYR A 83 0.79 -9.66 5.01
CA TYR A 83 1.62 -10.75 5.53
C TYR A 83 0.94 -12.12 5.47
N GLY A 84 -0.28 -12.26 6.01
CA GLY A 84 -0.97 -13.54 6.05
C GLY A 84 -1.29 -14.10 4.66
N THR A 85 -1.78 -13.25 3.75
CA THR A 85 -2.07 -13.63 2.36
C THR A 85 -0.81 -14.04 1.62
N TRP A 86 0.27 -13.29 1.80
CA TRP A 86 1.56 -13.57 1.19
C TRP A 86 2.14 -14.90 1.70
N MET A 87 2.13 -15.12 3.02
CA MET A 87 2.64 -16.35 3.64
C MET A 87 1.86 -17.57 3.15
N HIS A 88 0.53 -17.48 3.12
CA HIS A 88 -0.31 -18.56 2.64
C HIS A 88 -0.03 -18.88 1.16
N ALA A 89 0.12 -17.86 0.32
CA ALA A 89 0.49 -18.04 -1.09
C ALA A 89 1.91 -18.59 -1.27
N CYS A 90 2.85 -18.28 -0.37
CA CYS A 90 4.20 -18.86 -0.39
C CYS A 90 4.19 -20.34 0.00
N VAL A 91 3.47 -20.72 1.05
CA VAL A 91 3.49 -22.09 1.58
C VAL A 91 2.56 -23.02 0.78
N ASP A 92 1.36 -22.56 0.43
CA ASP A 92 0.30 -23.43 -0.12
C ASP A 92 0.14 -23.29 -1.66
N PRO A 93 0.43 -24.35 -2.43
CA PRO A 93 0.23 -24.39 -3.89
C PRO A 93 -1.22 -24.21 -4.34
N ALA A 94 -2.22 -24.47 -3.49
CA ALA A 94 -3.64 -24.40 -3.83
C ALA A 94 -4.26 -23.01 -3.68
N THR A 95 -3.56 -22.05 -3.07
CA THR A 95 -4.08 -20.68 -2.91
C THR A 95 -4.26 -20.01 -4.28
N PRO A 96 -5.47 -19.59 -4.69
CA PRO A 96 -5.77 -18.93 -5.97
C PRO A 96 -5.10 -17.57 -6.16
#